data_AF-A0A7V8BDV8-F1
#
_entry.id   AF-A0A7V8BDV8-F1
#
_cell.length_a   1.000
_cell.length_b   1.000
_cell.length_c   1.000
_cell.angle_alpha   90.00
_cell.angle_beta   90.00
_cell.angle_gamma   90.00
#
_symmetry.space_group_name_H-M   'P 1'
#
loop_
_entity.id
_entity.type
_entity.pdbx_description
1 polymer ?
#
loop_
_entity_poly.entity_id
_entity_poly.type
_entity_poly.pdbx_seq_one_letter_code
_entity_poly.pdbx_strand_id
1 'polypeptide(L)'
;MLSLFPQRPAAGAWHRPESRGAANFAAAEVLARPLALARGTAREELRTLGRESDPALFFEGLLGCAARRQAVGDLELAVELYAAVARHAAAGAEPVQALGFRAQASLDAILGRGASGPRAEFLLRHFAEQASDPAALFAMGAAGSEA
;
A
#
# COMPACT_ATOMS: atom_id res chain seq x y z
N MET A 1 2.11 -9.35 56.32
CA MET A 1 1.93 -8.09 55.57
C MET A 1 3.23 -7.81 54.84
N LEU A 2 3.31 -8.14 53.54
CA LEU A 2 3.24 -7.17 52.42
C LEU A 2 4.45 -6.20 52.48
N SER A 3 5.41 -6.16 51.56
CA SER A 3 5.41 -6.54 50.15
C SER A 3 6.84 -6.74 49.62
N LEU A 4 6.97 -7.69 48.69
CA LEU A 4 8.08 -7.81 47.76
C LEU A 4 8.24 -6.51 46.95
N PHE A 5 9.45 -5.95 46.94
CA PHE A 5 9.91 -5.07 45.87
C PHE A 5 10.99 -5.82 45.09
N PRO A 6 10.76 -6.27 43.85
CA PRO A 6 11.85 -6.63 42.97
C PRO A 6 12.49 -5.37 42.38
N GLN A 7 13.81 -5.40 42.37
CA GLN A 7 14.76 -4.43 41.87
C GLN A 7 14.45 -4.01 40.42
N ARG A 8 14.48 -2.70 40.15
CA ARG A 8 14.58 -2.15 38.79
C ARG A 8 15.99 -2.47 38.23
N PRO A 9 16.14 -3.20 37.12
CA PRO A 9 17.39 -3.14 36.38
C PRO A 9 17.48 -1.80 35.64
N ALA A 10 18.62 -1.15 35.83
CA ALA A 10 18.99 0.13 35.28
C ALA A 10 19.01 0.12 33.74
N ALA A 11 18.63 1.27 33.19
CA ALA A 11 18.86 1.63 31.80
C ALA A 11 20.34 1.52 31.46
N GLY A 12 20.65 0.91 30.31
CA GLY A 12 21.99 0.95 29.74
C GLY A 12 22.42 -0.35 29.08
N ALA A 13 21.84 -0.69 27.93
CA ALA A 13 22.47 -1.53 26.90
C ALA A 13 21.58 -1.59 25.64
N TRP A 14 21.45 -0.47 24.91
CA TRP A 14 21.03 -0.52 23.51
C TRP A 14 22.19 -0.10 22.61
N HIS A 15 23.37 -0.69 22.84
CA HIS A 15 24.36 -0.83 21.78
C HIS A 15 24.03 -2.12 21.04
N ARG A 16 23.16 -2.04 20.02
CA ARG A 16 23.19 -3.05 18.96
C ARG A 16 24.23 -2.58 17.94
N PRO A 17 25.31 -3.35 17.71
CA PRO A 17 26.17 -3.13 16.58
C PRO A 17 25.41 -3.53 15.30
N GLU A 18 25.62 -2.78 14.22
CA GLU A 18 25.48 -3.23 12.83
C GLU A 18 24.10 -3.76 12.38
N SER A 19 23.24 -2.87 11.88
CA SER A 19 22.07 -3.26 11.09
C SER A 19 22.02 -2.63 9.69
N ARG A 20 23.19 -2.39 9.06
CA ARG A 20 23.23 -2.14 7.60
C ARG A 20 22.74 -3.35 6.78
N GLY A 21 22.59 -4.53 7.40
CA GLY A 21 22.08 -5.75 6.75
C GLY A 21 20.63 -6.14 7.09
N ALA A 22 19.98 -5.53 8.08
CA ALA A 22 18.64 -5.96 8.52
C ALA A 22 17.48 -5.36 7.70
N ALA A 23 17.67 -4.16 7.12
CA ALA A 23 16.64 -3.50 6.32
C ALA A 23 16.39 -4.19 4.96
N ASN A 24 17.40 -4.86 4.40
CA ASN A 24 17.28 -5.57 3.12
C ASN A 24 16.46 -6.87 3.20
N PHE A 25 16.14 -7.37 4.39
CA PHE A 25 15.47 -8.67 4.52
C PHE A 25 13.96 -8.61 4.24
N ALA A 26 13.32 -7.43 4.32
CA ALA A 26 11.89 -7.27 4.04
C ALA A 26 11.59 -6.80 2.62
N ALA A 27 12.43 -5.94 2.02
CA ALA A 27 12.09 -5.30 0.74
C ALA A 27 11.98 -6.30 -0.41
N ALA A 28 12.91 -7.27 -0.50
CA ALA A 28 12.88 -8.28 -1.56
C ALA A 28 11.63 -9.17 -1.50
N GLU A 29 11.21 -9.55 -0.29
CA GLU A 29 9.99 -10.34 -0.06
C GLU A 29 8.73 -9.53 -0.40
N VAL A 30 8.64 -8.30 0.11
CA VAL A 30 7.53 -7.36 -0.13
C VAL A 30 7.36 -7.09 -1.63
N LEU A 31 8.48 -6.96 -2.36
CA LEU A 31 8.49 -6.59 -3.77
C LEU A 31 8.44 -7.78 -4.73
N ALA A 32 8.62 -9.02 -4.28
CA ALA A 32 8.73 -10.18 -5.18
C ALA A 32 7.54 -10.29 -6.15
N ARG A 33 6.32 -10.19 -5.62
CA ARG A 33 5.10 -10.26 -6.42
C ARG A 33 4.85 -8.98 -7.23
N PRO A 34 4.90 -7.76 -6.65
CA PRO A 34 4.76 -6.52 -7.42
C PRO A 34 5.77 -6.37 -8.57
N LEU A 35 7.04 -6.73 -8.35
CA LEU A 35 8.06 -6.70 -9.39
C LEU A 35 7.80 -7.70 -10.51
N ALA A 36 7.10 -8.82 -10.27
CA ALA A 36 6.74 -9.74 -11.34
C ALA A 36 5.68 -9.15 -12.28
N LEU A 37 4.78 -8.33 -11.74
CA LEU A 37 3.67 -7.71 -12.49
C LEU A 37 4.08 -6.38 -13.14
N ALA A 38 4.97 -5.62 -12.50
CA ALA A 38 5.33 -4.28 -12.94
C ALA A 38 6.08 -4.26 -14.28
N ARG A 39 5.65 -3.33 -15.13
CA ARG A 39 6.24 -3.04 -16.44
C ARG A 39 6.67 -1.57 -16.54
N GLY A 40 7.61 -1.28 -17.44
CA GLY A 40 8.04 0.08 -17.75
C GLY A 40 8.50 0.89 -16.53
N THR A 41 8.02 2.13 -16.42
CA THR A 41 8.40 3.07 -15.35
C THR A 41 8.07 2.59 -13.95
N ALA A 42 6.98 1.85 -13.77
CA ALA A 42 6.61 1.26 -12.48
C ALA A 42 7.67 0.26 -11.99
N ARG A 43 8.26 -0.52 -12.91
CA ARG A 43 9.31 -1.49 -12.56
C ARG A 43 10.57 -0.79 -12.08
N GLU A 44 10.99 0.30 -12.74
CA GLU A 44 12.18 1.07 -12.32
C GLU A 44 11.95 1.81 -11.00
N GLU A 45 10.74 2.32 -10.80
CA GLU A 45 10.33 2.91 -9.53
C GLU A 45 10.41 1.89 -8.38
N LEU A 46 9.84 0.69 -8.56
CA LEU A 46 9.90 -0.37 -7.53
C LEU A 46 11.34 -0.83 -7.25
N ARG A 47 12.21 -0.88 -8.28
CA ARG A 47 13.65 -1.15 -8.07
C ARG A 47 14.35 -0.05 -7.29
N THR A 48 13.97 1.20 -7.51
CA THR A 48 14.50 2.35 -6.78
C THR A 48 14.05 2.30 -5.32
N LEU A 49 12.75 2.05 -5.09
CA LEU A 49 12.19 1.86 -3.75
C LEU A 49 12.81 0.67 -3.02
N GLY A 50 13.13 -0.42 -3.72
CA GLY A 50 13.80 -1.58 -3.12
C GLY A 50 15.21 -1.32 -2.59
N ARG A 51 15.79 -0.13 -2.84
CA ARG A 51 17.08 0.31 -2.25
C ARG A 51 16.90 1.22 -1.04
N GLU A 52 15.66 1.64 -0.75
CA GLU A 52 15.37 2.46 0.42
C GLU A 52 15.62 1.66 1.69
N SER A 53 16.38 2.24 2.60
CA SER A 53 16.80 1.61 3.86
C SER A 53 15.90 2.00 5.03
N ASP A 54 15.23 3.15 4.95
CA ASP A 54 14.26 3.59 5.94
C ASP A 54 12.90 2.90 5.69
N PRO A 55 12.38 2.12 6.65
CA PRO A 55 11.11 1.41 6.46
C PRO A 55 9.91 2.35 6.25
N ALA A 56 9.87 3.50 6.90
CA ALA A 56 8.76 4.43 6.75
C ALA A 56 8.75 5.03 5.34
N LEU A 57 9.91 5.48 4.84
CA LEU A 57 10.04 5.99 3.47
C LEU A 57 9.77 4.89 2.43
N PHE A 58 10.22 3.66 2.68
CA PHE A 58 9.94 2.53 1.80
C PHE A 58 8.44 2.27 1.66
N PHE A 59 7.72 2.10 2.77
CA PHE A 59 6.28 1.83 2.75
C PHE A 59 5.45 3.02 2.26
N GLU A 60 5.85 4.25 2.57
CA GLU A 60 5.22 5.45 2.03
C GLU A 60 5.41 5.54 0.51
N GLY A 61 6.62 5.25 0.02
CA GLY A 61 6.91 5.17 -1.41
C GLY A 61 6.07 4.13 -2.13
N LEU A 62 5.88 2.95 -1.54
CA LEU A 62 5.00 1.91 -2.09
C LEU A 62 3.54 2.34 -2.13
N LEU A 63 3.04 3.00 -1.08
CA LEU A 63 1.68 3.58 -1.08
C LEU A 63 1.49 4.62 -2.19
N GLY A 64 2.47 5.49 -2.37
CA GLY A 64 2.46 6.47 -3.45
C GLY A 64 2.46 5.81 -4.84
N CYS A 65 3.27 4.76 -5.02
CA CYS A 65 3.31 3.98 -6.26
C CYS A 65 1.94 3.33 -6.53
N ALA A 66 1.37 2.67 -5.52
CA ALA A 66 0.05 2.02 -5.60
C ALA A 66 -1.05 3.02 -6.00
N ALA A 67 -1.08 4.20 -5.39
CA ALA A 67 -2.06 5.24 -5.70
C ALA A 67 -1.92 5.74 -7.15
N ARG A 68 -0.68 5.91 -7.65
CA ARG A 68 -0.46 6.24 -9.06
C ARG A 68 -0.89 5.13 -10.00
N ARG A 69 -0.67 3.85 -9.66
CA ARG A 69 -1.11 2.70 -10.46
C ARG A 69 -2.63 2.63 -10.52
N GLN A 70 -3.30 2.83 -9.39
CA GLN A 70 -4.75 2.93 -9.31
C GLN A 70 -5.29 4.05 -10.21
N ALA A 71 -4.69 5.25 -10.15
CA ALA A 71 -5.12 6.40 -10.94
C ALA A 71 -4.99 6.22 -12.46
N VAL A 72 -4.10 5.33 -12.93
CA VAL A 72 -3.94 5.01 -14.36
C VAL A 72 -4.65 3.71 -14.76
N GLY A 73 -5.48 3.14 -13.88
CA GLY A 73 -6.26 1.93 -14.14
C GLY A 73 -5.49 0.61 -14.05
N ASP A 74 -4.22 0.63 -13.63
CA ASP A 74 -3.42 -0.59 -13.38
C ASP A 74 -3.79 -1.19 -12.01
N LEU A 75 -5.03 -1.69 -11.92
CA LEU A 75 -5.62 -2.16 -10.67
C LEU A 75 -4.95 -3.43 -10.15
N GLU A 76 -4.45 -4.30 -11.03
CA GLU A 76 -3.76 -5.54 -10.62
C GLU A 76 -2.51 -5.22 -9.81
N LEU A 77 -1.65 -4.33 -10.32
CA LEU A 77 -0.45 -3.91 -9.61
C LEU A 77 -0.78 -3.06 -8.37
N ALA A 78 -1.80 -2.19 -8.45
CA ALA A 78 -2.24 -1.39 -7.30
C ALA A 78 -2.68 -2.27 -6.13
N VAL A 79 -3.51 -3.28 -6.38
CA VAL A 79 -3.98 -4.25 -5.37
C VAL A 79 -2.81 -4.97 -4.72
N GLU A 80 -1.85 -5.45 -5.50
CA GLU A 80 -0.70 -6.18 -4.99
C GLU A 80 0.21 -5.30 -4.13
N LEU A 81 0.40 -4.03 -4.51
CA LEU A 81 1.15 -3.07 -3.72
C LEU A 81 0.44 -2.73 -2.40
N TYR A 82 -0.86 -2.45 -2.44
CA TYR A 82 -1.63 -2.19 -1.22
C TYR A 82 -1.66 -3.40 -0.29
N ALA A 83 -1.85 -4.60 -0.83
CA ALA A 83 -1.81 -5.84 -0.05
C ALA A 83 -0.43 -6.09 0.56
N ALA A 84 0.66 -5.81 -0.16
CA ALA A 84 2.01 -5.92 0.36
C ALA A 84 2.25 -4.93 1.52
N VAL A 85 1.85 -3.66 1.38
CA VAL A 85 1.99 -2.69 2.49
C VAL A 85 1.11 -3.10 3.68
N ALA A 86 -0.15 -3.47 3.46
CA ALA A 86 -1.05 -3.85 4.55
C ALA A 86 -0.53 -5.04 5.36
N ARG A 87 0.00 -6.08 4.70
CA ARG A 87 0.56 -7.26 5.38
C ARG A 87 1.81 -6.96 6.19
N HIS A 88 2.74 -6.18 5.63
CA HIS A 88 4.07 -6.04 6.21
C HIS A 88 4.22 -4.79 7.11
N ALA A 89 3.44 -3.73 6.87
CA ALA A 89 3.51 -2.50 7.66
C ALA A 89 2.65 -2.58 8.94
N ALA A 90 1.57 -3.37 8.96
CA ALA A 90 0.67 -3.48 10.12
C ALA A 90 1.35 -4.05 11.38
N ALA A 91 2.38 -4.88 11.20
CA ALA A 91 3.18 -5.46 12.28
C ALA A 91 4.33 -4.54 12.76
N GLY A 92 4.52 -3.38 12.11
CA GLY A 92 5.54 -2.39 12.47
C GLY A 92 5.18 -1.55 13.69
N ALA A 93 6.12 -0.72 14.14
CA ALA A 93 5.84 0.36 15.08
C ALA A 93 5.26 1.59 14.34
N GLU A 94 4.65 2.50 15.08
CA GLU A 94 4.32 3.83 14.54
C GLU A 94 5.59 4.53 14.02
N PRO A 95 5.55 5.22 12.86
CA PRO A 95 4.37 5.54 12.03
C PRO A 95 4.04 4.50 10.95
N VAL A 96 4.83 3.43 10.83
CA VAL A 96 4.70 2.42 9.77
C VAL A 96 3.37 1.69 9.85
N GLN A 97 2.90 1.42 11.07
CA GLN A 97 1.59 0.78 11.29
C GLN A 97 0.43 1.59 10.72
N ALA A 98 0.42 2.91 10.86
CA ALA A 98 -0.57 3.80 10.23
C ALA A 98 -0.59 3.68 8.70
N LEU A 99 0.57 3.47 8.06
CA LEU A 99 0.65 3.22 6.61
C LEU A 99 -0.01 1.89 6.24
N GLY A 100 0.14 0.85 7.06
CA GLY A 100 -0.54 -0.43 6.90
C GLY A 100 -2.07 -0.29 6.93
N PHE A 101 -2.61 0.47 7.88
CA PHE A 101 -4.06 0.72 7.96
C PHE A 101 -4.58 1.49 6.74
N ARG A 102 -3.84 2.50 6.27
CA ARG A 102 -4.19 3.24 5.05
C ARG A 102 -4.20 2.32 3.83
N ALA A 103 -3.19 1.46 3.69
CA ALA A 103 -3.11 0.49 2.61
C ALA A 103 -4.32 -0.47 2.62
N GLN A 104 -4.68 -0.97 3.80
CA GLN A 104 -5.83 -1.86 3.96
C GLN A 104 -7.15 -1.17 3.56
N ALA A 105 -7.35 0.09 3.96
CA ALA A 105 -8.54 0.86 3.57
C ALA A 105 -8.63 1.05 2.05
N SER A 106 -7.52 1.36 1.37
CA SER A 106 -7.48 1.45 -0.09
C SER A 106 -7.74 0.10 -0.77
N LEU A 107 -7.15 -0.97 -0.25
CA LEU A 107 -7.38 -2.33 -0.74
C LEU A 107 -8.85 -2.75 -0.65
N ASP A 108 -9.48 -2.46 0.49
CA ASP A 108 -10.90 -2.77 0.69
C ASP A 108 -11.78 -1.97 -0.28
N ALA A 109 -11.50 -0.69 -0.50
CA ALA A 109 -12.22 0.13 -1.47
C ALA A 109 -12.14 -0.46 -2.89
N ILE A 110 -10.96 -0.86 -3.36
CA ILE A 110 -10.77 -1.46 -4.69
C ILE A 110 -11.51 -2.78 -4.82
N LEU A 111 -11.49 -3.61 -3.77
CA LEU A 111 -12.15 -4.92 -3.75
C LEU A 111 -13.67 -4.84 -3.47
N GLY A 112 -14.23 -3.62 -3.32
CA GLY A 112 -15.64 -3.41 -3.02
C GLY A 112 -16.04 -3.84 -1.60
N ARG A 113 -15.09 -3.92 -0.68
CA ARG A 113 -15.26 -4.27 0.73
C ARG A 113 -15.08 -3.03 1.63
N GLY A 114 -15.41 -3.13 2.91
CA GLY A 114 -15.22 -2.03 3.87
C GLY A 114 -16.34 -0.98 3.91
N ALA A 115 -16.08 0.14 4.60
CA ALA A 115 -17.06 1.19 4.86
C ALA A 115 -17.59 1.84 3.57
N SER A 116 -18.88 2.20 3.57
CA SER A 116 -19.57 2.74 2.39
C SER A 116 -18.96 4.04 1.86
N GLY A 117 -18.33 4.87 2.69
CA GLY A 117 -17.72 6.15 2.30
C GLY A 117 -16.57 6.02 1.29
N PRO A 118 -15.43 5.41 1.66
CA PRO A 118 -14.30 5.20 0.74
C PRO A 118 -14.68 4.41 -0.52
N ARG A 119 -15.63 3.47 -0.39
CA ARG A 119 -16.18 2.71 -1.51
C ARG A 119 -16.97 3.60 -2.47
N ALA A 120 -17.86 4.45 -1.95
CA ALA A 120 -18.63 5.39 -2.78
C ALA A 120 -17.70 6.39 -3.47
N GLU A 121 -16.66 6.89 -2.79
CA GLU A 121 -15.69 7.79 -3.40
C GLU A 121 -14.93 7.11 -4.55
N PHE A 122 -14.45 5.88 -4.35
CA PHE A 122 -13.79 5.12 -5.41
C PHE A 122 -14.71 4.89 -6.61
N LEU A 123 -15.93 4.39 -6.35
CA LEU A 123 -16.90 4.07 -7.42
C LEU A 123 -17.34 5.33 -8.17
N LEU A 124 -17.58 6.44 -7.48
CA LEU A 124 -17.97 7.71 -8.12
C LEU A 124 -16.83 8.30 -8.93
N ARG A 125 -15.59 8.23 -8.45
CA ARG A 125 -14.42 8.72 -9.19
C ARG A 125 -14.18 7.88 -10.45
N HIS A 126 -14.24 6.55 -10.32
CA HIS A 126 -14.11 5.65 -11.45
C HIS A 126 -15.25 5.81 -12.46
N PHE A 127 -16.49 5.96 -12.00
CA PHE A 127 -17.63 6.26 -12.86
C PHE A 127 -17.46 7.61 -13.58
N ALA A 128 -16.98 8.65 -12.90
CA ALA A 128 -16.72 9.95 -13.53
C ALA A 128 -15.61 9.88 -14.60
N GLU A 129 -14.57 9.10 -14.35
CA GLU A 129 -13.52 8.80 -15.34
C GLU A 129 -14.10 8.06 -16.55
N GLN A 130 -14.90 7.02 -16.34
CA GLN A 130 -15.58 6.28 -17.43
C GLN A 130 -16.59 7.16 -18.18
N ALA A 131 -17.37 7.99 -17.49
CA ALA A 131 -18.32 8.91 -18.12
C ALA A 131 -17.64 9.99 -18.97
N SER A 132 -16.35 10.23 -18.76
CA SER A 132 -15.55 11.16 -19.54
C SER A 132 -14.79 10.48 -20.69
N ASP A 133 -14.88 9.14 -20.81
CA ASP A 133 -14.33 8.39 -21.93
C ASP A 133 -15.30 8.42 -23.14
N PRO A 134 -14.90 8.99 -24.29
CA PRO A 134 -15.74 9.03 -25.48
C PRO A 134 -16.22 7.64 -25.92
N ALA A 135 -15.41 6.59 -25.75
CA ALA A 135 -15.80 5.23 -26.13
C ALA A 135 -16.90 4.67 -25.22
N ALA A 136 -16.82 4.94 -23.91
CA ALA A 136 -17.85 4.58 -22.95
C ALA A 136 -19.15 5.38 -23.18
N LEU A 137 -19.04 6.66 -23.55
CA LEU A 137 -20.19 7.49 -23.93
C LEU A 137 -20.92 6.95 -25.17
N PHE A 138 -20.18 6.49 -26.20
CA PHE A 138 -20.79 5.85 -27.37
C PHE A 138 -21.46 4.51 -27.03
N ALA A 139 -20.85 3.69 -26.15
CA ALA A 139 -21.45 2.43 -25.70
C ALA A 139 -22.73 2.65 -24.87
N MET A 140 -22.74 3.63 -23.96
CA MET A 140 -23.91 4.01 -23.18
C MET A 140 -25.02 4.63 -24.06
N GLY A 141 -24.64 5.44 -25.05
CA GLY A 141 -25.57 6.01 -26.03
C GLY A 141 -26.22 4.95 -26.93
N ALA A 142 -25.47 3.93 -27.36
CA ALA A 142 -26.00 2.82 -28.14
C ALA A 142 -26.93 1.91 -27.31
N ALA A 143 -26.60 1.66 -26.04
CA ALA A 143 -27.45 0.90 -25.13
C ALA A 143 -28.77 1.63 -24.78
N GLY A 144 -28.77 2.96 -24.83
CA GLY A 144 -29.97 3.78 -24.62
C GLY A 144 -30.86 3.96 -25.86
N SER A 145 -30.38 3.61 -27.06
CA SER A 145 -31.16 3.75 -28.30
C SER A 145 -31.91 2.47 -28.74
N GLU A 146 -31.79 1.39 -27.96
CA GLU A 146 -32.51 0.13 -28.19
C GLU A 146 -33.69 -0.10 -27.20
N ALA A 147 -34.12 0.94 -26.47
CA ALA A 147 -35.33 0.95 -25.64
C ALA A 147 -36.38 1.92 -26.21
#